data_AF-A0A7S0CG26-F1
#
_entry.id   AF-A0A7S0CG26-F1
#
_cell.length_a   1.000
_cell.length_b   1.000
_cell.length_c   1.000
_cell.angle_alpha   90.00
_cell.angle_beta   90.00
_cell.angle_gamma   90.00
#
_symmetry.space_group_name_H-M   'P 1'
#
loop_
_entity.id
_entity.type
_entity.pdbx_description
1 polymer ?
#
loop_
_entity_poly.entity_id
_entity_poly.type
_entity_poly.pdbx_seq_one_letter_code
_entity_poly.pdbx_strand_id
1 'polypeptide(L)'
;MTLHHQLLLLILCKSIAAQRGGTSAGDTITPAYGKVVIIGDSLLDGRGSTAGEVEINLAESLETIVDNNAVGGYSLEDIFESDACSSDAKCTQWSVVNGGMNGNKKEAIELMMPIVDRELSSGRNVIIQGYLEDCGGEASGMDFTAFMDGYANIASSTGGVWFIDPRNLPDHPLMGDPCNPESDIYRADDNSHP
;
A
#
# COMPACT_ATOMS: atom_id res chain seq x y z
N MET A 1 4.40 -18.89 5.63
CA MET A 1 4.86 -17.53 5.28
C MET A 1 3.99 -16.54 6.02
N THR A 2 4.55 -15.44 6.54
CA THR A 2 3.77 -14.40 7.24
C THR A 2 3.20 -13.40 6.22
N LEU A 3 2.04 -12.80 6.48
CA LEU A 3 1.36 -11.81 5.63
C LEU A 3 2.31 -10.72 5.10
N HIS A 4 3.28 -10.30 5.92
CA HIS A 4 4.35 -9.36 5.58
C HIS A 4 5.23 -9.78 4.39
N HIS A 5 5.53 -11.08 4.27
CA HIS A 5 6.32 -11.59 3.13
C HIS A 5 5.48 -11.70 1.85
N GLN A 6 4.16 -11.86 1.97
CA GLN A 6 3.29 -11.96 0.80
C GLN A 6 2.98 -10.60 0.22
N LEU A 7 2.67 -9.57 1.02
CA LEU A 7 2.42 -8.20 0.53
C LEU A 7 3.59 -7.66 -0.33
N LEU A 8 4.81 -8.04 0.05
CA LEU A 8 6.07 -7.69 -0.60
C LEU A 8 6.19 -8.12 -2.07
N LEU A 9 5.54 -9.23 -2.45
CA LEU A 9 5.65 -9.82 -3.78
C LEU A 9 4.55 -9.36 -4.75
N LEU A 10 3.52 -8.64 -4.29
CA LEU A 10 2.22 -8.55 -4.99
C LEU A 10 1.92 -7.17 -5.60
N ILE A 11 2.81 -6.19 -5.43
CA ILE A 11 2.60 -4.78 -5.86
C ILE A 11 2.96 -4.52 -7.34
N LEU A 12 3.18 -5.57 -8.15
CA LEU A 12 3.91 -5.41 -9.41
C LEU A 12 3.22 -6.08 -10.61
N CYS A 13 2.01 -5.65 -10.97
CA CYS A 13 1.36 -6.01 -12.23
C CYS A 13 0.60 -4.85 -12.90
N LYS A 14 0.70 -4.76 -14.25
CA LYS A 14 0.02 -3.87 -15.24
C LYS A 14 -1.32 -4.51 -15.71
N SER A 15 -2.39 -3.89 -16.25
CA SER A 15 -2.74 -2.50 -16.65
C SER A 15 -4.25 -2.32 -17.09
N ILE A 16 -4.78 -1.08 -16.96
CA ILE A 16 -5.93 -0.35 -17.60
C ILE A 16 -7.42 -0.68 -17.29
N ALA A 17 -8.08 0.15 -16.46
CA ALA A 17 -9.20 1.08 -16.80
C ALA A 17 -9.92 1.60 -15.53
N ALA A 18 -9.81 2.90 -15.24
CA ALA A 18 -10.46 3.54 -14.10
C ALA A 18 -11.97 3.74 -14.30
N GLN A 19 -12.76 3.28 -13.34
CA GLN A 19 -14.18 3.61 -13.14
C GLN A 19 -14.36 3.87 -11.62
N ARG A 20 -15.45 4.50 -11.18
CA ARG A 20 -15.64 4.88 -9.76
C ARG A 20 -16.09 3.69 -8.88
N GLY A 21 -15.47 3.54 -7.69
CA GLY A 21 -15.69 2.47 -6.70
C GLY A 21 -14.43 1.62 -6.48
N GLY A 22 -14.26 0.98 -5.31
CA GLY A 22 -13.15 0.05 -5.03
C GLY A 22 -13.26 -1.29 -5.79
N THR A 23 -12.24 -2.12 -5.68
CA THR A 23 -12.20 -3.49 -6.24
C THR A 23 -12.15 -4.54 -5.13
N SER A 24 -12.39 -5.80 -5.47
CA SER A 24 -12.43 -6.89 -4.48
C SER A 24 -12.06 -8.22 -5.14
N ALA A 25 -11.36 -9.07 -4.40
CA ALA A 25 -10.98 -10.42 -4.81
C ALA A 25 -11.16 -11.43 -3.67
N GLY A 26 -11.29 -12.71 -4.03
CA GLY A 26 -11.59 -13.80 -3.11
C GLY A 26 -13.10 -13.98 -2.85
N ASP A 27 -13.48 -15.16 -2.35
CA ASP A 27 -14.88 -15.53 -2.11
C ASP A 27 -15.18 -15.97 -0.68
N THR A 28 -14.14 -16.20 0.12
CA THR A 28 -14.21 -16.79 1.45
C THR A 28 -13.41 -15.97 2.43
N ILE A 29 -13.90 -15.78 3.65
CA ILE A 29 -13.13 -15.13 4.72
C ILE A 29 -12.41 -16.20 5.53
N THR A 30 -11.07 -16.21 5.46
CA THR A 30 -10.26 -17.12 6.25
C THR A 30 -10.10 -16.60 7.69
N PRO A 31 -10.43 -17.37 8.73
CA PRO A 31 -10.36 -16.91 10.13
C PRO A 31 -8.98 -16.43 10.58
N ALA A 32 -7.91 -16.95 9.98
CA ALA A 32 -6.53 -16.57 10.31
C ALA A 32 -6.22 -15.10 9.94
N TYR A 33 -6.83 -14.59 8.87
CA TYR A 33 -6.55 -13.26 8.32
C TYR A 33 -7.76 -12.33 8.36
N GLY A 34 -8.97 -12.85 8.54
CA GLY A 34 -10.19 -12.09 8.30
C GLY A 34 -10.28 -11.59 6.87
N LYS A 35 -11.23 -10.70 6.59
CA LYS A 35 -11.16 -9.88 5.39
C LYS A 35 -9.98 -8.90 5.54
N VAL A 36 -9.27 -8.63 4.45
CA VAL A 36 -8.25 -7.58 4.38
C VAL A 36 -8.83 -6.38 3.63
N VAL A 37 -8.54 -5.18 4.09
CA VAL A 37 -8.91 -3.94 3.37
C VAL A 37 -7.63 -3.15 3.08
N ILE A 38 -7.48 -2.74 1.83
CA ILE A 38 -6.41 -1.88 1.34
C ILE A 38 -6.97 -0.46 1.19
N ILE A 39 -6.28 0.52 1.76
CA ILE A 39 -6.54 1.95 1.56
C ILE A 39 -5.23 2.63 1.15
N GLY A 40 -5.32 3.63 0.27
CA GLY A 40 -4.13 4.36 -0.14
C GLY A 40 -4.33 5.12 -1.44
N ASP A 41 -3.21 5.36 -2.13
CA ASP A 41 -3.19 6.13 -3.36
C ASP A 41 -2.99 5.28 -4.62
N SER A 42 -2.53 5.91 -5.70
CA SER A 42 -2.24 5.27 -6.99
C SER A 42 -1.30 4.07 -6.91
N LEU A 43 -0.42 3.98 -5.92
CA LEU A 43 0.48 2.82 -5.79
C LEU A 43 -0.30 1.50 -5.67
N LEU A 44 -1.45 1.53 -4.98
CA LEU A 44 -2.26 0.35 -4.69
C LEU A 44 -3.62 0.38 -5.39
N ASP A 45 -3.93 1.38 -6.21
CA ASP A 45 -5.24 1.53 -6.85
C ASP A 45 -5.55 0.36 -7.80
N GLY A 46 -6.51 -0.49 -7.39
CA GLY A 46 -6.98 -1.67 -8.12
C GLY A 46 -7.64 -1.37 -9.47
N ARG A 47 -7.96 -0.11 -9.76
CA ARG A 47 -8.53 0.32 -11.05
C ARG A 47 -7.58 1.20 -11.86
N GLY A 48 -6.53 1.67 -11.18
CA GLY A 48 -5.45 2.45 -11.72
C GLY A 48 -4.34 1.57 -12.29
N SER A 49 -3.11 1.88 -11.89
CA SER A 49 -1.89 1.24 -12.41
C SER A 49 -1.83 -0.26 -12.13
N THR A 50 -2.41 -0.72 -11.01
CA THR A 50 -2.31 -2.13 -10.61
C THR A 50 -3.30 -3.06 -11.31
N ALA A 51 -4.34 -2.50 -11.96
CA ALA A 51 -5.41 -3.26 -12.64
C ALA A 51 -6.07 -4.39 -11.81
N GLY A 52 -5.98 -4.30 -10.49
CA GLY A 52 -6.62 -5.19 -9.52
C GLY A 52 -5.78 -6.40 -9.13
N GLU A 53 -4.56 -6.48 -9.64
CA GLU A 53 -3.65 -7.59 -9.41
C GLU A 53 -3.16 -7.65 -7.96
N VAL A 54 -3.12 -6.50 -7.27
CA VAL A 54 -2.76 -6.47 -5.84
C VAL A 54 -3.76 -7.30 -5.04
N GLU A 55 -5.06 -6.97 -5.08
CA GLU A 55 -6.05 -7.70 -4.30
C GLU A 55 -6.23 -9.15 -4.78
N ILE A 56 -6.14 -9.42 -6.10
CA ILE A 56 -6.21 -10.80 -6.63
C ILE A 56 -5.11 -11.64 -6.01
N ASN A 57 -3.87 -11.20 -6.13
CA ASN A 57 -2.76 -12.00 -5.66
C ASN A 57 -2.72 -12.11 -4.13
N LEU A 58 -3.13 -11.08 -3.39
CA LEU A 58 -3.26 -11.17 -1.93
C LEU A 58 -4.36 -12.16 -1.55
N ALA A 59 -5.51 -12.11 -2.22
CA ALA A 59 -6.64 -12.99 -1.95
C ALA A 59 -6.28 -14.45 -2.20
N GLU A 60 -5.58 -14.75 -3.30
CA GLU A 60 -5.07 -16.09 -3.60
C GLU A 60 -4.04 -16.56 -2.56
N SER A 61 -3.11 -15.68 -2.17
CA SER A 61 -2.02 -16.02 -1.24
C SER A 61 -2.49 -16.26 0.19
N LEU A 62 -3.56 -15.58 0.60
CA LEU A 62 -4.12 -15.62 1.95
C LEU A 62 -5.37 -16.48 2.04
N GLU A 63 -5.87 -16.95 0.90
CA GLU A 63 -7.15 -17.64 0.76
C GLU A 63 -8.27 -16.86 1.46
N THR A 64 -8.30 -15.54 1.30
CA THR A 64 -9.27 -14.66 1.97
C THR A 64 -9.83 -13.57 1.05
N ILE A 65 -10.90 -12.89 1.46
CA ILE A 65 -11.42 -11.72 0.76
C ILE A 65 -10.50 -10.52 1.00
N VAL A 66 -10.15 -9.83 -0.08
CA VAL A 66 -9.40 -8.58 -0.06
C VAL A 66 -10.23 -7.52 -0.78
N ASP A 67 -10.58 -6.45 -0.08
CA ASP A 67 -11.16 -5.25 -0.70
C ASP A 67 -10.10 -4.18 -0.86
N ASN A 68 -10.07 -3.55 -2.02
CA ASN A 68 -9.12 -2.51 -2.35
C ASN A 68 -9.86 -1.20 -2.62
N ASN A 69 -9.73 -0.30 -1.65
CA ASN A 69 -10.30 1.05 -1.64
C ASN A 69 -9.23 2.11 -1.89
N ALA A 70 -8.02 1.74 -2.33
CA ALA A 70 -7.02 2.71 -2.75
C ALA A 70 -7.47 3.43 -4.03
N VAL A 71 -7.16 4.73 -4.12
CA VAL A 71 -7.61 5.58 -5.23
C VAL A 71 -6.48 6.50 -5.67
N GLY A 72 -6.20 6.52 -6.98
CA GLY A 72 -5.20 7.38 -7.58
C GLY A 72 -5.38 8.86 -7.20
N GLY A 73 -4.27 9.47 -6.75
CA GLY A 73 -4.20 10.88 -6.40
C GLY A 73 -4.67 11.26 -4.99
N TYR A 74 -5.11 10.29 -4.18
CA TYR A 74 -5.50 10.57 -2.79
C TYR A 74 -4.31 11.04 -1.95
N SER A 75 -4.51 12.13 -1.20
CA SER A 75 -3.64 12.50 -0.09
C SER A 75 -3.96 11.67 1.16
N LEU A 76 -3.15 11.81 2.22
CA LEU A 76 -3.42 11.13 3.50
C LEU A 76 -4.72 11.59 4.14
N GLU A 77 -5.12 12.84 3.93
CA GLU A 77 -6.42 13.36 4.37
C GLU A 77 -7.57 12.67 3.63
N ASP A 78 -7.45 12.48 2.31
CA ASP A 78 -8.45 11.74 1.53
C ASP A 78 -8.55 10.26 1.99
N ILE A 79 -7.39 9.64 2.26
CA ILE A 79 -7.30 8.27 2.79
C ILE A 79 -7.94 8.18 4.17
N PHE A 80 -7.76 9.18 5.03
CA PHE A 80 -8.38 9.22 6.36
C PHE A 80 -9.92 9.26 6.30
N GLU A 81 -10.50 9.86 5.27
CA GLU A 81 -11.95 9.91 5.07
C GLU A 81 -12.50 8.69 4.31
N SER A 82 -11.63 7.82 3.77
CA SER A 82 -12.04 6.64 2.99
C SER A 82 -12.59 5.49 3.85
N ASP A 83 -13.46 4.68 3.24
CA ASP A 83 -13.91 3.42 3.82
C ASP A 83 -12.73 2.46 4.03
N ALA A 84 -12.60 1.93 5.24
CA ALA A 84 -11.41 1.19 5.66
C ALA A 84 -11.76 -0.04 6.51
N CYS A 85 -10.74 -0.79 6.94
CA CYS A 85 -10.93 -1.96 7.79
C CYS A 85 -11.66 -1.62 9.10
N SER A 86 -11.37 -0.45 9.68
CA SER A 86 -12.03 0.08 10.88
C SER A 86 -13.54 0.26 10.75
N SER A 87 -14.06 0.50 9.54
CA SER A 87 -15.51 0.63 9.29
C SER A 87 -16.18 -0.67 8.82
N ASP A 88 -15.43 -1.75 8.62
CA ASP A 88 -15.95 -3.05 8.16
C ASP A 88 -15.92 -4.11 9.27
N ALA A 89 -17.10 -4.58 9.69
CA ALA A 89 -17.24 -5.63 10.71
C ALA A 89 -16.62 -6.99 10.32
N LYS A 90 -16.42 -7.25 9.03
CA LYS A 90 -15.78 -8.47 8.50
C LYS A 90 -14.26 -8.34 8.42
N CYS A 91 -13.74 -7.12 8.37
CA CYS A 91 -12.31 -6.87 8.44
C CYS A 91 -11.89 -6.90 9.91
N THR A 92 -11.38 -8.05 10.37
CA THR A 92 -11.17 -8.27 11.81
C THR A 92 -9.72 -8.20 12.23
N GLN A 93 -8.77 -8.29 11.28
CA GLN A 93 -7.36 -8.46 11.61
C GLN A 93 -6.44 -7.43 10.96
N TRP A 94 -6.56 -7.16 9.65
CA TRP A 94 -5.50 -6.45 8.90
C TRP A 94 -6.03 -5.34 8.01
N SER A 95 -5.47 -4.15 8.20
CA SER A 95 -5.57 -3.01 7.29
C SER A 95 -4.23 -2.82 6.59
N VAL A 96 -4.25 -2.65 5.26
CA VAL A 96 -3.08 -2.30 4.46
C VAL A 96 -3.21 -0.84 4.05
N VAL A 97 -2.20 -0.04 4.34
CA VAL A 97 -2.23 1.41 4.14
C VAL A 97 -1.02 1.84 3.31
N ASN A 98 -1.24 2.68 2.30
CA ASN A 98 -0.20 3.43 1.60
C ASN A 98 -0.61 4.90 1.52
N GLY A 99 0.33 5.83 1.36
CA GLY A 99 0.04 7.25 1.22
C GLY A 99 1.23 8.13 1.59
N GLY A 100 1.16 9.41 1.28
CA GLY A 100 2.16 10.43 1.65
C GLY A 100 2.95 11.00 0.48
N MET A 101 2.87 10.38 -0.71
CA MET A 101 3.45 10.93 -1.93
C MET A 101 2.64 12.08 -2.53
N ASN A 102 1.30 11.99 -2.41
CA ASN A 102 0.39 13.06 -2.78
C ASN A 102 0.23 14.05 -1.60
N GLY A 103 0.31 15.35 -1.89
CA GLY A 103 0.19 16.41 -0.89
C GLY A 103 1.53 16.84 -0.30
N ASN A 104 1.53 17.25 0.98
CA ASN A 104 2.72 17.77 1.64
C ASN A 104 3.55 16.64 2.28
N LYS A 105 4.59 16.18 1.58
CA LYS A 105 5.50 15.11 2.03
C LYS A 105 6.11 15.37 3.42
N LYS A 106 6.24 16.63 3.86
CA LYS A 106 6.78 16.98 5.19
C LYS A 106 5.82 16.68 6.34
N GLU A 107 4.52 16.69 6.06
CA GLU A 107 3.46 16.41 7.04
C GLU A 107 3.01 14.94 6.97
N ALA A 108 3.58 14.14 6.06
CA ALA A 108 3.14 12.78 5.79
C ALA A 108 3.17 11.86 7.03
N ILE A 109 4.12 12.08 7.96
CA ILE A 109 4.18 11.33 9.22
C ILE A 109 3.04 11.74 10.15
N GLU A 110 2.81 13.05 10.30
CA GLU A 110 1.76 13.61 11.16
C GLU A 110 0.36 13.20 10.67
N LEU A 111 0.18 13.05 9.35
CA LEU A 111 -1.08 12.65 8.73
C LEU A 111 -1.28 11.13 8.66
N MET A 112 -0.20 10.33 8.58
CA MET A 112 -0.30 8.87 8.60
C MET A 112 -0.73 8.34 9.98
N MET A 113 -0.25 8.96 11.06
CA MET A 113 -0.54 8.49 12.42
C MET A 113 -2.05 8.44 12.75
N PRO A 114 -2.88 9.46 12.43
CA PRO A 114 -4.33 9.38 12.59
C PRO A 114 -4.99 8.20 11.86
N ILE A 115 -4.50 7.83 10.67
CA ILE A 115 -5.01 6.66 9.93
C ILE A 115 -4.65 5.38 10.69
N VAL A 116 -3.39 5.26 11.12
CA VAL A 116 -2.91 4.11 11.92
C VAL A 116 -3.72 3.98 13.21
N ASP A 117 -3.88 5.07 13.96
CA ASP A 117 -4.62 5.09 15.24
C ASP A 117 -6.10 4.71 15.06
N ARG A 118 -6.74 5.15 13.96
CA ARG A 118 -8.12 4.76 13.62
C ARG A 118 -8.26 3.25 13.46
N GLU A 119 -7.32 2.61 12.77
CA GLU A 119 -7.32 1.16 12.57
C GLU A 119 -7.00 0.40 13.88
N LEU A 120 -5.96 0.82 14.61
CA LEU A 120 -5.56 0.20 15.87
C LEU A 120 -6.64 0.31 16.95
N SER A 121 -7.31 1.46 17.06
CA SER A 121 -8.41 1.68 18.03
C SER A 121 -9.63 0.80 17.75
N SER A 122 -9.76 0.30 16.53
CA SER A 122 -10.77 -0.69 16.11
C SER A 122 -10.30 -2.14 16.31
N GLY A 123 -9.14 -2.34 16.95
CA GLY A 123 -8.54 -3.64 17.23
C GLY A 123 -7.91 -4.31 16.02
N ARG A 124 -7.52 -3.53 14.99
CA ARG A 124 -6.88 -4.04 13.77
C ARG A 124 -5.37 -3.92 13.88
N ASN A 125 -4.67 -4.74 13.12
CA ASN A 125 -3.26 -4.59 12.81
C ASN A 125 -3.13 -3.77 11.52
N VAL A 126 -2.03 -3.03 11.40
CA VAL A 126 -1.77 -2.16 10.25
C VAL A 126 -0.47 -2.57 9.57
N ILE A 127 -0.52 -2.71 8.25
CA ILE A 127 0.68 -2.80 7.41
C ILE A 127 0.77 -1.51 6.61
N ILE A 128 1.83 -0.75 6.84
CA ILE A 128 2.18 0.41 6.03
C ILE A 128 3.02 -0.10 4.86
N GLN A 129 2.56 0.14 3.65
CA GLN A 129 3.28 -0.14 2.42
C GLN A 129 4.06 1.10 1.97
N GLY A 130 5.38 1.00 1.96
CA GLY A 130 6.26 2.06 1.47
C GLY A 130 6.30 2.17 -0.05
N TYR A 131 6.93 3.23 -0.54
CA TYR A 131 7.12 3.48 -1.96
C TYR A 131 8.50 3.04 -2.44
N LEU A 132 8.58 2.81 -3.74
CA LEU A 132 9.84 2.66 -4.45
C LEU A 132 10.41 4.03 -4.80
N GLU A 133 11.74 4.13 -4.75
CA GLU A 133 12.41 5.31 -5.30
C GLU A 133 12.14 5.41 -6.81
N ASP A 134 11.89 6.63 -7.27
CA ASP A 134 11.76 6.94 -8.68
C ASP A 134 12.98 7.73 -9.18
N CYS A 135 13.14 7.74 -10.50
CA CYS A 135 14.21 8.49 -11.16
C CYS A 135 13.70 9.81 -11.76
N GLY A 136 12.39 10.09 -11.65
CA GLY A 136 11.76 11.35 -11.99
C GLY A 136 11.93 12.43 -10.93
N GLY A 137 12.29 12.02 -9.70
CA GLY A 137 12.59 12.93 -8.59
C GLY A 137 11.45 13.06 -7.59
N GLU A 138 10.26 12.54 -7.89
CA GLU A 138 9.09 12.66 -7.03
C GLU A 138 9.20 11.78 -5.80
N ALA A 139 9.60 10.52 -5.95
CA ALA A 139 9.85 9.57 -4.88
C ALA A 139 11.35 9.54 -4.55
N SER A 140 11.92 10.72 -4.31
CA SER A 140 13.35 10.88 -4.07
C SER A 140 13.64 12.08 -3.15
N GLY A 141 14.89 12.17 -2.71
CA GLY A 141 15.38 13.33 -1.95
C GLY A 141 14.97 13.30 -0.46
N MET A 142 15.32 14.39 0.24
CA MET A 142 15.30 14.43 1.71
C MET A 142 13.89 14.25 2.29
N ASP A 143 12.87 14.88 1.68
CA ASP A 143 11.49 14.77 2.18
C ASP A 143 10.95 13.34 2.00
N PHE A 144 11.27 12.68 0.88
CA PHE A 144 10.94 11.28 0.65
C PHE A 144 11.59 10.35 1.67
N THR A 145 12.91 10.46 1.83
CA THR A 145 13.65 9.67 2.82
C THR A 145 13.09 9.89 4.23
N ALA A 146 12.77 11.15 4.58
CA ALA A 146 12.26 11.50 5.90
C ALA A 146 10.92 10.82 6.20
N PHE A 147 9.94 10.84 5.30
CA PHE A 147 8.66 10.19 5.60
C PHE A 147 8.76 8.66 5.58
N MET A 148 9.57 8.07 4.68
CA MET A 148 9.81 6.62 4.65
C MET A 148 10.48 6.13 5.93
N ASP A 149 11.47 6.87 6.45
CA ASP A 149 12.09 6.60 7.76
C ASP A 149 11.09 6.82 8.91
N GLY A 150 10.21 7.80 8.76
CA GLY A 150 9.09 8.03 9.66
C GLY A 150 8.16 6.81 9.76
N TYR A 151 7.79 6.21 8.63
CA TYR A 151 6.95 5.00 8.60
C TYR A 151 7.64 3.79 9.21
N ALA A 152 8.95 3.62 8.95
CA ALA A 152 9.75 2.62 9.65
C ALA A 152 9.76 2.85 11.18
N ASN A 153 9.92 4.10 11.61
CA ASN A 153 9.89 4.45 13.03
C ASN A 153 8.52 4.17 13.66
N ILE A 154 7.42 4.52 12.98
CA ILE A 154 6.05 4.20 13.44
C ILE A 154 5.90 2.70 13.68
N ALA A 155 6.26 1.87 12.70
CA ALA A 155 6.17 0.42 12.82
C ALA A 155 7.07 -0.15 13.92
N SER A 156 8.27 0.41 14.13
CA SER A 156 9.19 -0.07 15.17
C SER A 156 8.76 0.33 16.59
N SER A 157 8.00 1.41 16.74
CA SER A 157 7.62 2.00 18.03
C SER A 157 6.16 1.75 18.42
N THR A 158 5.33 1.29 17.49
CA THR A 158 3.89 1.08 17.69
C THR A 158 3.53 -0.39 17.55
N GLY A 159 3.03 -1.00 18.63
CA GLY A 159 2.57 -2.37 18.60
C GLY A 159 1.38 -2.56 17.65
N GLY A 160 1.37 -3.66 16.88
CA GLY A 160 0.32 -3.91 15.89
C GLY A 160 0.52 -3.17 14.56
N VAL A 161 1.69 -2.57 14.34
CA VAL A 161 2.05 -1.91 13.09
C VAL A 161 3.29 -2.54 12.50
N TRP A 162 3.29 -2.73 11.18
CA TRP A 162 4.43 -3.18 10.42
C TRP A 162 4.66 -2.28 9.22
N PHE A 163 5.91 -2.18 8.80
CA PHE A 163 6.29 -1.43 7.62
C PHE A 163 6.93 -2.36 6.61
N ILE A 164 6.38 -2.35 5.40
CA ILE A 164 7.01 -2.93 4.24
C ILE A 164 7.85 -1.84 3.59
N ASP A 165 9.17 -1.90 3.83
CA ASP A 165 10.14 -0.96 3.28
C ASP A 165 10.78 -1.54 2.02
N PRO A 166 10.39 -1.08 0.82
CA PRO A 166 10.97 -1.60 -0.41
C PRO A 166 12.47 -1.26 -0.53
N ARG A 167 12.96 -0.21 0.15
CA ARG A 167 14.38 0.19 0.10
C ARG A 167 15.32 -0.88 0.65
N ASN A 168 14.80 -1.80 1.47
CA ASN A 168 15.56 -2.92 2.04
C ASN A 168 15.55 -4.19 1.17
N LEU A 169 15.12 -4.09 -0.10
CA LEU A 169 15.09 -5.20 -1.06
C LEU A 169 15.88 -4.93 -2.35
N PRO A 170 17.14 -4.42 -2.27
CA PRO A 170 17.88 -3.98 -3.45
C PRO A 170 18.16 -5.12 -4.46
N ASP A 171 18.26 -6.36 -4.00
CA ASP A 171 18.57 -7.52 -4.84
C ASP A 171 17.32 -8.24 -5.40
N HIS A 172 16.12 -7.75 -5.10
CA HIS A 172 14.91 -8.35 -5.66
C HIS A 172 14.89 -8.05 -7.18
N PRO A 173 14.63 -9.03 -8.06
CA PRO A 173 14.66 -8.83 -9.52
C PRO A 173 13.74 -7.72 -10.04
N LEU A 174 12.77 -7.31 -9.22
CA LEU A 174 11.79 -6.26 -9.51
C LEU A 174 12.21 -4.86 -9.01
N MET A 175 13.35 -4.77 -8.30
CA MET A 175 13.89 -3.58 -7.64
C MET A 175 15.19 -3.12 -8.28
N GLY A 176 15.74 -3.92 -9.20
CA GLY A 176 17.16 -3.98 -9.52
C GLY A 176 17.72 -2.82 -10.36
N ASP A 177 16.89 -1.95 -10.92
CA ASP A 177 17.37 -0.73 -11.60
C ASP A 177 16.21 0.26 -11.80
N PRO A 178 15.84 1.08 -10.79
CA PRO A 178 14.71 2.02 -10.91
C PRO A 178 14.92 3.05 -12.03
N CYS A 179 16.16 3.27 -12.47
CA CYS A 179 16.52 4.23 -13.51
C CYS A 179 16.79 3.60 -14.88
N ASN A 180 16.57 2.29 -15.04
CA ASN A 180 16.67 1.65 -16.35
C ASN A 180 15.31 1.68 -17.05
N PRO A 181 15.12 2.52 -18.09
CA PRO A 181 13.87 2.61 -18.83
C PRO A 181 13.53 1.32 -19.60
N GLU A 182 14.50 0.43 -19.81
CA GLU A 182 14.30 -0.89 -20.43
C GLU A 182 13.92 -1.97 -19.39
N SER A 183 13.80 -1.60 -18.10
CA SER A 183 13.25 -2.51 -17.07
C SER A 183 11.73 -2.72 -17.20
N ASP A 184 11.10 -1.96 -18.11
CA ASP A 184 9.81 -1.97 -18.85
C ASP A 184 8.63 -2.92 -18.52
N ILE A 185 8.71 -3.80 -17.53
CA ILE A 185 7.62 -4.70 -17.17
C ILE A 185 6.80 -4.24 -15.95
N TYR A 186 7.28 -3.26 -15.17
CA TYR A 186 6.70 -2.97 -13.84
C TYR A 186 6.67 -1.47 -13.45
N ARG A 187 6.45 -0.57 -14.42
CA ARG A 187 6.19 0.87 -14.18
C ARG A 187 4.91 1.33 -14.87
N ALA A 188 4.24 2.33 -14.29
CA ALA A 188 3.18 3.07 -14.95
C ALA A 188 3.71 3.79 -16.20
N ASP A 189 2.81 4.13 -17.12
CA ASP A 189 3.16 4.65 -18.44
C ASP A 189 3.94 5.97 -18.41
N ASP A 190 3.96 6.68 -17.28
CA ASP A 190 4.69 7.93 -17.07
C ASP A 190 6.08 7.76 -16.42
N ASN A 191 6.48 6.52 -16.10
CA ASN A 191 7.71 6.15 -15.38
C ASN A 191 7.89 6.80 -14.00
N SER A 192 6.88 7.53 -13.48
CA SER A 192 6.99 8.27 -12.23
C SER A 192 6.77 7.38 -11.00
N HIS A 193 6.13 6.22 -11.21
CA HIS A 193 5.88 5.23 -10.19
C HIS A 193 5.82 3.80 -10.79
N PRO A 194 5.91 2.75 -9.95
CA PRO A 194 5.61 1.37 -10.36
C PRO A 194 4.22 1.24 -10.99
#